data_AF-A0A7S0X2E9-F1
#
_entry.id   AF-A0A7S0X2E9-F1
#
_cell.length_a   1.000
_cell.length_b   1.000
_cell.length_c   1.000
_cell.angle_alpha   90.00
_cell.angle_beta   90.00
_cell.angle_gamma   90.00
#
_symmetry.space_group_name_H-M   'P 1'
#
loop_
_entity.id
_entity.type
_entity.pdbx_description
1 polymer ?
#
loop_
_entity_poly.entity_id
_entity_poly.type
_entity_poly.pdbx_seq_one_letter_code
_entity_poly.pdbx_strand_id
1 'polypeptide(L)'
;LAQLLVERGANINAVGEDGDGNPSTPLWWAARAVYHGKEGGLALAQLLVEKGADLNAVGEDGDGNPSTPLWWATRAGYHGRVGSLDLGLAKFLIESGADRSSIDLEFGTM
;
A
#
# COMPACT_ATOMS: atom_id res chain seq x y z
N LEU A 1 -6.21 -1.14 -17.05
CA LEU A 1 -7.41 -1.79 -16.44
C LEU A 1 -7.93 -0.99 -15.24
N ALA A 2 -7.11 -0.76 -14.20
CA ALA A 2 -7.53 -0.05 -12.99
C ALA A 2 -8.24 1.30 -13.28
N GLN A 3 -7.67 2.13 -14.15
CA GLN A 3 -8.27 3.40 -14.55
C GLN A 3 -9.71 3.24 -15.07
N LEU A 4 -9.93 2.28 -15.99
CA LEU A 4 -11.25 2.00 -16.54
C LEU A 4 -12.24 1.56 -15.45
N LEU A 5 -11.82 0.76 -14.48
CA LEU A 5 -12.69 0.30 -13.39
C LEU A 5 -13.12 1.47 -12.51
N VAL A 6 -12.18 2.34 -12.13
CA VAL A 6 -12.48 3.54 -11.33
C VAL A 6 -13.39 4.49 -12.10
N GLU A 7 -13.15 4.71 -13.40
CA GLU A 7 -14.02 5.51 -14.27
C GLU A 7 -15.44 4.92 -14.41
N ARG A 8 -15.60 3.61 -14.20
CA ARG A 8 -16.90 2.92 -14.18
C ARG A 8 -17.54 2.83 -12.80
N GLY A 9 -16.99 3.54 -11.81
CA GLY A 9 -17.56 3.62 -10.47
C GLY A 9 -17.18 2.46 -9.55
N ALA A 10 -16.09 1.73 -9.84
CA ALA A 10 -15.54 0.79 -8.86
C ALA A 10 -15.19 1.53 -7.57
N ASN A 11 -15.53 0.93 -6.42
CA ASN A 11 -15.20 1.50 -5.13
C ASN A 11 -13.67 1.46 -4.90
N ILE A 12 -13.05 2.64 -4.84
CA ILE A 12 -11.61 2.81 -4.67
C ILE A 12 -11.10 2.28 -3.32
N ASN A 13 -11.98 2.23 -2.32
CA ASN A 13 -11.71 1.79 -0.94
C ASN A 13 -12.44 0.49 -0.61
N ALA A 14 -12.75 -0.33 -1.61
CA ALA A 14 -13.33 -1.65 -1.35
C ALA A 14 -12.38 -2.46 -0.44
N VAL A 15 -12.93 -3.07 0.61
CA VAL A 15 -12.18 -4.02 1.43
C VAL A 15 -12.45 -5.40 0.85
N GLY A 16 -11.39 -6.08 0.42
CA GLY A 16 -11.42 -7.48 0.03
C GLY A 16 -10.58 -8.30 0.99
N GLU A 17 -10.67 -9.62 0.87
CA GLU A 17 -9.90 -10.58 1.66
C GLU A 17 -8.96 -11.38 0.73
N ASP A 18 -7.80 -11.79 1.23
CA ASP A 18 -6.95 -12.76 0.54
C ASP A 18 -7.48 -14.20 0.73
N GLY A 19 -6.69 -15.19 0.31
CA GLY A 19 -7.08 -16.60 0.42
C GLY A 19 -7.22 -17.11 1.86
N ASP A 20 -6.65 -16.40 2.81
CA ASP A 20 -6.62 -16.74 4.24
C ASP A 20 -7.61 -15.88 5.05
N GLY A 21 -8.35 -14.98 4.40
CA GLY A 21 -9.34 -14.12 5.02
C GLY A 21 -8.79 -12.78 5.51
N ASN A 22 -7.54 -12.42 5.20
CA ASN A 22 -6.92 -11.20 5.68
C ASN A 22 -7.44 -9.98 4.90
N PRO A 23 -8.04 -8.98 5.57
CA PRO A 23 -8.63 -7.82 4.91
C PRO A 23 -7.57 -6.90 4.31
N SER A 24 -7.87 -6.29 3.16
CA SER A 24 -6.99 -5.32 2.51
C SER A 24 -7.71 -4.43 1.50
N THR A 25 -7.17 -3.24 1.27
CA THR A 25 -7.68 -2.27 0.27
C THR A 25 -6.85 -2.28 -1.01
N PRO A 26 -7.36 -1.74 -2.14
CA PRO A 26 -6.59 -1.63 -3.39
C PRO A 26 -5.24 -0.92 -3.20
N LEU A 27 -5.20 0.16 -2.41
CA LEU A 27 -3.95 0.89 -2.17
C LEU A 27 -2.96 0.07 -1.34
N TRP A 28 -3.45 -0.69 -0.37
CA TRP A 28 -2.64 -1.64 0.40
C TRP A 28 -2.00 -2.69 -0.52
N TRP A 29 -2.78 -3.29 -1.42
CA TRP A 29 -2.28 -4.26 -2.39
C TRP A 29 -1.27 -3.67 -3.36
N ALA A 30 -1.49 -2.43 -3.83
CA ALA A 30 -0.55 -1.74 -4.70
C ALA A 30 0.79 -1.47 -4.00
N ALA A 31 0.77 -1.04 -2.73
CA ALA A 31 1.98 -0.83 -1.94
C ALA A 31 2.73 -2.15 -1.66
N ARG A 32 2.01 -3.23 -1.32
CA ARG A 32 2.60 -4.58 -1.19
C ARG A 32 3.20 -5.07 -2.51
N ALA A 33 2.56 -4.79 -3.64
CA ALA A 33 3.11 -5.11 -4.96
C ALA A 33 4.42 -4.36 -5.24
N VAL A 34 4.55 -3.10 -4.83
CA VAL A 34 5.81 -2.34 -4.88
C VAL A 34 6.88 -2.98 -4.02
N TYR A 35 6.55 -3.39 -2.78
CA TYR A 35 7.47 -4.13 -1.91
C TYR A 35 8.01 -5.41 -2.55
N HIS A 36 7.17 -6.16 -3.27
CA HIS A 36 7.57 -7.35 -4.00
C HIS A 36 8.19 -7.09 -5.39
N GLY A 37 8.45 -5.82 -5.74
CA GLY A 37 9.06 -5.45 -7.02
C GLY A 37 8.18 -5.80 -8.24
N LYS A 38 6.86 -5.84 -8.08
CA LYS A 38 5.93 -6.12 -9.19
C LYS A 38 5.83 -4.92 -10.12
N GLU A 39 5.97 -5.18 -11.41
CA GLU A 39 5.79 -4.17 -12.45
C GLU A 39 4.41 -3.52 -12.35
N GLY A 40 4.37 -2.19 -12.53
CA GLY A 40 3.13 -1.43 -12.47
C GLY A 40 2.58 -1.14 -11.07
N GLY A 41 3.14 -1.71 -10.00
CA GLY A 41 2.70 -1.44 -8.62
C GLY A 41 2.76 0.03 -8.24
N LEU A 42 3.86 0.72 -8.61
CA LEU A 42 4.03 2.16 -8.33
C LEU A 42 2.98 3.00 -9.08
N ALA A 43 2.81 2.75 -10.37
CA ALA A 43 1.83 3.47 -11.19
C ALA A 43 0.38 3.22 -10.73
N LEU A 44 0.09 1.99 -10.29
CA LEU A 44 -1.21 1.66 -9.70
C LEU A 44 -1.43 2.42 -8.38
N ALA A 45 -0.44 2.43 -7.49
CA ALA A 45 -0.54 3.16 -6.22
C ALA A 45 -0.76 4.66 -6.45
N GLN A 46 0.00 5.28 -7.37
CA GLN A 46 -0.17 6.69 -7.73
C GLN A 46 -1.58 6.99 -8.26
N LEU A 47 -2.07 6.17 -9.19
CA LEU A 47 -3.44 6.29 -9.70
C LEU A 47 -4.48 6.19 -8.57
N LEU A 48 -4.33 5.25 -7.64
CA LEU A 48 -5.29 5.07 -6.55
C LEU A 48 -5.31 6.27 -5.61
N VAL A 49 -4.14 6.82 -5.27
CA VAL A 49 -4.01 8.04 -4.45
C VAL A 49 -4.65 9.24 -5.15
N GLU A 50 -4.38 9.46 -6.44
CA GLU A 50 -4.98 10.53 -7.24
C GLU A 50 -6.51 10.41 -7.33
N LYS A 51 -7.05 9.19 -7.18
CA LYS A 51 -8.49 8.91 -7.18
C LYS A 51 -9.12 8.92 -5.78
N GLY A 52 -8.37 9.32 -4.74
CA GLY A 52 -8.88 9.49 -3.39
C GLY A 52 -8.96 8.20 -2.57
N ALA A 53 -8.05 7.26 -2.82
CA ALA A 53 -7.89 6.11 -1.94
C ALA A 53 -7.55 6.55 -0.50
N ASP A 54 -8.07 5.82 0.49
CA ASP A 54 -7.73 6.01 1.88
C ASP A 54 -6.26 5.59 2.12
N LEU A 55 -5.43 6.59 2.43
CA LEU A 55 -3.99 6.43 2.61
C LEU A 55 -3.63 5.69 3.90
N ASN A 56 -4.55 5.68 4.87
CA ASN A 56 -4.32 5.17 6.22
C ASN A 56 -5.10 3.87 6.48
N ALA A 57 -5.73 3.31 5.45
CA ALA A 57 -6.45 2.05 5.57
C ALA A 57 -5.52 0.94 6.09
N VAL A 58 -5.96 0.26 7.14
CA VAL A 58 -5.25 -0.87 7.73
C VAL A 58 -5.72 -2.13 7.02
N GLY A 59 -4.78 -2.88 6.46
CA GLY A 59 -4.97 -4.25 6.02
C GLY A 59 -4.12 -5.20 6.84
N GLU A 60 -4.25 -6.49 6.59
CA GLU A 60 -3.49 -7.55 7.25
C GLU A 60 -2.65 -8.32 6.23
N ASP A 61 -1.42 -8.65 6.62
CA ASP A 61 -0.57 -9.54 5.81
C ASP A 61 -0.97 -11.02 5.98
N GLY A 62 -0.28 -11.91 5.27
CA GLY A 62 -0.61 -13.34 5.27
C GLY A 62 -0.49 -14.02 6.65
N ASP A 63 0.16 -13.37 7.61
CA ASP A 63 0.31 -13.84 8.99
C ASP A 63 -0.71 -13.14 9.93
N GLY A 64 -1.65 -12.36 9.38
CA GLY A 64 -2.63 -11.58 10.14
C GLY A 64 -2.07 -10.32 10.78
N ASN A 65 -0.85 -9.88 10.41
CA ASN A 65 -0.26 -8.69 11.01
C ASN A 65 -0.81 -7.42 10.35
N PRO A 66 -1.26 -6.43 11.14
CA PRO A 66 -1.78 -5.18 10.59
C PRO A 66 -0.67 -4.37 9.92
N SER A 67 -1.00 -3.74 8.80
CA SER A 67 -0.08 -2.88 8.05
C SER A 67 -0.84 -1.82 7.24
N THR A 68 -0.20 -0.68 6.98
CA THR A 68 -0.73 0.37 6.09
C THR A 68 0.00 0.37 4.73
N PRO A 69 -0.54 1.06 3.71
CA PRO A 69 0.19 1.31 2.48
C PRO A 69 1.55 1.97 2.71
N LEU A 70 1.66 2.91 3.66
CA LEU A 70 2.91 3.58 3.97
C LEU A 70 3.94 2.64 4.61
N TRP A 71 3.50 1.70 5.46
CA TRP A 71 4.35 0.66 6.04
C TRP A 71 5.02 -0.19 4.94
N TRP A 72 4.23 -0.68 3.98
CA TRP A 72 4.75 -1.44 2.83
C TRP A 72 5.67 -0.60 1.94
N ALA A 73 5.29 0.63 1.62
CA ALA A 73 6.08 1.53 0.78
C ALA A 73 7.46 1.84 1.41
N THR A 74 7.49 2.00 2.72
CA THR A 74 8.73 2.23 3.49
C THR A 74 9.61 0.98 3.46
N ARG A 75 9.05 -0.22 3.71
CA ARG A 75 9.80 -1.47 3.60
C ARG A 75 10.33 -1.71 2.19
N ALA A 76 9.58 -1.33 1.15
CA ALA A 76 9.98 -1.48 -0.25
C ALA A 76 11.26 -0.69 -0.54
N GLY A 77 11.38 0.54 -0.05
CA GLY A 77 12.58 1.35 -0.23
C GLY A 77 13.81 0.86 0.55
N TYR A 78 13.61 0.11 1.64
CA TYR A 78 14.71 -0.54 2.38
C TYR A 78 15.13 -1.89 1.79
N HIS A 79 14.19 -2.65 1.22
CA HIS A 79 14.47 -3.96 0.59
C HIS A 79 14.84 -3.84 -0.89
N GLY A 80 14.49 -2.71 -1.52
CA GLY A 80 14.71 -2.41 -2.93
C GLY A 80 16.15 -2.04 -3.22
N ARG A 81 16.97 -3.07 -3.47
CA ARG A 81 18.35 -3.00 -3.98
C ARG A 81 19.36 -2.37 -3.01
N VAL A 82 20.35 -3.16 -2.65
CA VAL A 82 21.59 -2.72 -2.03
C VAL A 82 22.18 -1.56 -2.85
N GLY A 83 22.05 -0.33 -2.36
CA GLY A 83 22.70 0.86 -2.94
C GLY A 83 21.81 2.06 -3.29
N SER A 84 20.47 1.95 -3.29
CA SER A 84 19.60 3.11 -3.57
C SER A 84 18.32 3.08 -2.73
N LEU A 85 18.19 4.03 -1.80
CA LEU A 85 16.93 4.29 -1.08
C LEU A 85 15.90 4.89 -2.07
N ASP A 86 15.25 4.05 -2.88
CA ASP A 86 14.12 4.49 -3.68
C ASP A 86 12.86 4.51 -2.83
N LEU A 87 12.66 5.64 -2.14
CA LEU A 87 11.48 5.93 -1.34
C LEU A 87 10.36 6.55 -2.18
N GLY A 88 10.33 6.37 -3.51
CA GLY A 88 9.40 7.06 -4.40
C GLY A 88 7.94 6.98 -3.94
N LEU A 89 7.43 5.78 -3.65
CA LEU A 89 6.06 5.63 -3.15
C LEU A 89 5.89 6.18 -1.72
N ALA A 90 6.85 5.93 -0.82
CA ALA A 90 6.75 6.37 0.56
C ALA A 90 6.71 7.90 0.67
N LYS A 91 7.60 8.60 -0.06
CA LYS A 91 7.60 10.06 -0.17
C LYS A 91 6.28 10.57 -0.72
N PHE A 92 5.81 9.96 -1.81
CA PHE A 92 4.55 10.37 -2.44
C PHE A 92 3.34 10.23 -1.50
N LEU A 93 3.25 9.12 -0.74
CA LEU A 93 2.19 8.93 0.26
C LEU A 93 2.26 9.98 1.37
N ILE A 94 3.47 10.29 1.87
CA ILE A 94 3.69 11.32 2.89
C ILE A 94 3.28 12.71 2.38
N GLU A 95 3.65 13.06 1.15
CA GLU A 95 3.29 14.32 0.50
C GLU A 95 1.78 14.41 0.25
N SER A 96 1.13 13.27 0.04
CA SER A 96 -0.33 13.15 -0.14
C SER A 96 -1.11 13.15 1.18
N GLY A 97 -0.43 13.17 2.33
CA GLY A 97 -1.07 13.27 3.65
C GLY A 97 -1.27 11.95 4.40
N ALA A 98 -0.58 10.88 4.02
CA ALA A 98 -0.54 9.66 4.82
C ALA A 98 0.04 9.94 6.21
N ASP A 99 -0.50 9.30 7.24
CA ASP A 99 -0.03 9.42 8.61
C ASP A 99 1.37 8.78 8.72
N ARG A 100 2.36 9.62 9.00
CA ARG A 100 3.77 9.22 9.12
C ARG A 100 4.01 8.25 10.28
N SER A 101 3.17 8.28 11.32
CA SER A 101 3.28 7.37 12.47
C SER A 101 2.89 5.93 12.13
N SER A 102 2.19 5.72 10.99
CA SER A 102 1.79 4.38 10.55
C SER A 102 2.95 3.49 10.07
N ILE A 103 4.19 4.01 10.04
CA ILE A 103 5.40 3.20 9.84
C ILE A 103 5.75 2.38 11.09
N ASP A 104 5.34 2.86 12.27
CA ASP A 104 5.66 2.31 13.59
C ASP A 104 4.52 1.44 14.12
N LEU A 105 3.80 0.72 13.24
CA LEU A 105 2.89 -0.32 13.70
C LEU A 105 3.71 -1.37 14.45
N GLU A 106 3.84 -1.18 15.77
CA GLU A 106 4.62 -2.03 16.66
C GLU A 106 3.95 -3.40 16.71
N PHE A 107 4.63 -4.39 16.12
CA PHE A 107 4.26 -5.79 16.23
C PHE A 107 4.51 -6.22 17.67
N GLY A 108 3.50 -6.06 18.51
CA GLY A 108 3.45 -6.67 19.81
C GLY A 108 3.62 -8.17 19.62
N THR A 109 4.77 -8.67 20.03
CA THR A 109 4.93 -10.05 20.46
C THR A 109 3.86 -10.34 21.51
N MET A 110 2.84 -11.12 21.16
CA MET A 110 2.01 -11.85 22.12
C MET A 110 1.76 -13.26 21.57
#